data_AF-A0A218XWB5-F1
#
_entry.id   AF-A0A218XWB5-F1
#
_cell.length_a   1.000
_cell.length_b   1.000
_cell.length_c   1.000
_cell.angle_alpha   90.00
_cell.angle_beta   90.00
_cell.angle_gamma   90.00
#
_symmetry.space_group_name_H-M   'P 1'
#
loop_
_entity.id
_entity.type
_entity.pdbx_description
1 polymer ?
#
loop_
_entity_poly.entity_id
_entity_poly.type
_entity_poly.pdbx_seq_one_letter_code
_entity_poly.pdbx_strand_id
1 'polypeptide(L)' 'MRIGIEEVSSSCTEALPLLSLNHVSLLCRSVWESTRFYEEVLGFVLIKRPSSFNFNGAW' A
#
# COMPACT_ATOMS: atom_id res chain seq x y z
N MET A 1 8.90 -42.24 17.92
CA MET A 1 8.75 -41.56 16.61
C MET A 1 9.52 -40.26 16.70
N ARG A 2 10.72 -40.18 16.09
CA ARG A 2 11.50 -38.93 16.03
C ARG A 2 11.12 -38.24 14.72
N ILE A 3 10.45 -37.10 14.82
CA ILE A 3 10.25 -36.21 13.68
C ILE A 3 11.57 -35.49 13.49
N GLY A 4 12.28 -35.83 12.41
CA GLY A 4 13.47 -35.08 12.01
C GLY A 4 13.01 -33.71 11.53
N ILE A 5 13.52 -32.65 12.16
CA ILE A 5 13.48 -31.33 11.55
C ILE A 5 14.65 -31.33 10.56
N GLU A 6 14.33 -31.30 9.26
CA GLU A 6 15.33 -30.99 8.25
C GLU A 6 15.70 -29.52 8.44
N GLU A 7 16.93 -29.29 8.92
CA GLU A 7 17.56 -27.98 8.91
C GLU A 7 17.69 -27.53 7.45
N VAL A 8 16.70 -26.76 6.99
CA VAL A 8 16.85 -25.92 5.81
C VAL A 8 17.98 -24.95 6.14
N SER A 9 19.16 -25.26 5.62
CA SER A 9 20.28 -24.34 5.56
C SER A 9 19.81 -23.13 4.74
N SER A 10 19.35 -22.10 5.45
CA SER A 10 19.03 -20.82 4.86
C SER A 10 20.30 -20.30 4.20
N SER A 11 20.39 -20.47 2.88
CA SER A 11 21.23 -19.60 2.06
C SER A 11 20.66 -18.21 2.25
N CYS A 12 21.22 -17.45 3.19
CA CYS A 12 20.71 -16.15 3.62
C CYS A 12 20.81 -15.13 2.48
N THR A 13 19.87 -15.18 1.54
CA THR A 13 19.33 -13.98 0.91
C THR A 13 18.69 -13.18 2.03
N GLU A 14 19.48 -12.29 2.63
CA GLU A 14 19.05 -11.37 3.67
C GLU A 14 17.76 -10.68 3.20
N ALA A 15 16.65 -10.93 3.90
CA ALA A 15 15.39 -10.29 3.57
C ALA A 15 15.54 -8.78 3.80
N LEU A 16 15.28 -8.00 2.76
CA LEU A 16 15.41 -6.53 2.84
C LEU A 16 14.55 -5.98 3.98
N PRO A 17 15.07 -5.05 4.81
CA PRO A 17 14.34 -4.53 5.94
C PRO A 17 13.11 -3.74 5.49
N LEU A 18 11.99 -3.96 6.18
CA LEU A 18 10.79 -3.14 6.00
C LEU A 18 11.04 -1.76 6.61
N LEU A 19 11.04 -0.72 5.78
CA LEU A 19 11.40 0.64 6.20
C LEU A 19 10.20 1.44 6.74
N SER A 20 9.08 1.45 6.04
CA SER A 20 7.93 2.30 6.37
C SER A 20 6.62 1.83 5.71
N LEU A 21 5.50 2.33 6.22
CA LEU A 21 4.21 2.26 5.55
C LEU A 21 4.16 3.30 4.42
N ASN A 22 3.99 2.84 3.18
CA ASN A 22 4.07 3.70 2.00
C ASN A 22 2.70 4.27 1.56
N HIS A 23 1.61 3.52 1.73
CA HIS A 23 0.26 3.91 1.31
C HIS A 23 -0.81 3.16 2.13
N VAL A 24 -2.01 3.73 2.23
CA VAL A 24 -3.20 3.08 2.83
C VAL A 24 -4.38 3.22 1.87
N SER A 25 -4.90 2.09 1.39
CA SER A 25 -6.07 2.05 0.49
C SER A 25 -7.36 1.88 1.29
N LEU A 26 -8.38 2.70 0.99
CA LEU A 26 -9.70 2.65 1.63
C LEU A 26 -10.81 2.51 0.59
N LEU A 27 -11.80 1.66 0.88
CA LEU A 27 -13.01 1.56 0.07
C LEU A 27 -13.97 2.70 0.43
N CYS A 28 -14.49 3.39 -0.58
CA CYS A 28 -15.41 4.51 -0.42
C CYS A 28 -16.63 4.38 -1.34
N ARG A 29 -17.73 5.06 -0.99
CA ARG A 29 -18.96 5.10 -1.81
C ARG A 29 -18.82 6.02 -3.03
N SER A 30 -18.06 7.11 -2.89
CA SER A 30 -17.79 8.07 -3.94
C SER A 30 -16.35 8.55 -3.83
N VAL A 31 -15.61 8.41 -4.92
CA VAL A 31 -14.22 8.87 -5.03
C VAL A 31 -14.15 10.39 -4.87
N TRP A 32 -15.07 11.14 -5.52
CA TRP A 32 -15.08 12.61 -5.50
C TRP A 32 -15.36 13.18 -4.11
N GLU A 33 -16.38 12.67 -3.41
CA GLU A 33 -16.71 13.11 -2.04
C GLU A 33 -15.56 12.81 -1.07
N SER A 34 -14.91 11.65 -1.23
CA SER A 34 -13.78 11.27 -0.38
C SER A 34 -12.56 12.16 -0.64
N THR A 35 -12.23 12.41 -1.92
CA THR A 35 -11.14 13.30 -2.33
C THR A 35 -11.35 14.70 -1.75
N ARG A 36 -12.55 15.24 -1.93
CA ARG A 36 -12.95 16.55 -1.40
C ARG A 36 -12.85 16.61 0.14
N PHE A 37 -13.24 15.57 0.85
CA PHE A 37 -13.09 15.49 2.31
C PHE A 37 -11.61 15.51 2.72
N TYR A 38 -10.75 14.74 2.06
CA TYR A 38 -9.32 14.75 2.35
C TYR A 38 -8.66 16.11 2.05
N GLU A 39 -8.99 16.74 0.92
CA GLU A 39 -8.43 18.06 0.55
C GLU A 39 -9.01 19.21 1.40
N GLU A 40 -10.34 19.42 1.40
CA GLU A 40 -10.96 20.61 1.98
C GLU A 40 -11.14 20.54 3.51
N VAL A 41 -11.34 19.34 4.08
CA VAL A 41 -11.64 19.17 5.51
C VAL A 41 -10.40 18.75 6.31
N LEU A 42 -9.58 17.84 5.76
CA LEU A 42 -8.35 17.36 6.40
C LEU A 42 -7.08 18.09 5.93
N GLY A 43 -7.17 18.94 4.90
CA GLY A 43 -6.04 19.74 4.42
C GLY A 43 -4.95 18.92 3.71
N PHE A 44 -5.28 17.74 3.17
CA PHE A 44 -4.35 16.91 2.43
C PHE A 44 -4.09 17.50 1.04
N VAL A 45 -2.89 17.24 0.50
CA VAL A 45 -2.51 17.66 -0.85
C VAL A 45 -2.72 16.50 -1.82
N LEU A 46 -3.52 16.70 -2.87
CA LEU A 46 -3.74 15.67 -3.89
C LEU A 46 -2.48 15.45 -4.73
N ILE A 47 -1.99 14.21 -4.76
CA ILE A 47 -0.81 13.83 -5.54
C ILE A 47 -1.14 13.67 -7.03
N LYS A 48 -0.12 13.78 -7.89
CA LYS A 48 -0.30 13.75 -9.34
C LYS A 48 -0.71 12.36 -9.82
N ARG A 49 -1.96 12.25 -10.27
CA ARG A 49 -2.51 11.02 -10.87
C ARG A 49 -1.77 10.62 -12.16
N PRO A 50 -1.40 9.33 -12.35
CA PRO A 50 -0.85 8.82 -13.61
C PRO A 50 -1.82 9.03 -14.78
N SER A 51 -1.33 9.58 -15.89
CA SER A 51 -2.15 9.88 -17.08
C SER A 51 -2.66 8.63 -17.83
N SER A 52 -2.09 7.46 -17.54
CA SER A 52 -2.54 6.17 -18.08
C SER A 52 -3.82 5.63 -17.42
N PHE A 53 -4.28 6.19 -16.30
CA PHE A 53 -5.45 5.68 -15.57
C PHE A 53 -6.77 6.28 -16.08
N ASN A 54 -7.54 5.49 -16.82
CA ASN A 54 -8.81 5.88 -17.43
C ASN A 54 -10.07 5.73 -16.55
N PHE A 55 -9.95 5.26 -15.30
CA PHE A 55 -11.08 4.69 -14.53
C PHE A 55 -11.53 5.48 -13.27
N ASN A 56 -10.97 6.66 -13.00
CA ASN A 56 -11.08 7.47 -11.76
C ASN A 56 -10.51 6.79 -10.50
N GLY A 57 -10.07 7.60 -9.51
CA GLY A 57 -9.30 7.10 -8.36
C GLY A 57 -7.89 6.64 -8.75
N ALA A 58 -7.26 5.86 -7.85
CA ALA A 58 -5.86 5.42 -7.93
C ALA A 58 -4.87 6.61 -8.02
N TRP A 59 -4.50 7.09 -6.84
CA TRP A 59 -3.42 8.05 -6.59
C TRP A 59 -2.21 7.30 -6.03
#